data_AF-A0A966KCN3-F1
#
_entry.id   AF-A0A966KCN3-F1
#
_cell.length_a   1.000
_cell.length_b   1.000
_cell.length_c   1.000
_cell.angle_alpha   90.00
_cell.angle_beta   90.00
_cell.angle_gamma   90.00
#
_symmetry.space_group_name_H-M   'P 1'
#
loop_
_entity.id
_entity.type
_entity.pdbx_description
1 polymer ?
#
loop_
_entity_poly.entity_id
_entity_poly.type
_entity_poly.pdbx_seq_one_letter_code
_entity_poly.pdbx_strand_id
1 'polypeptide(L)'
;MKLTTVLFFLLFGFQFFVFCEKNESIAYPDQFPSLKHAKFMGGEITMIDHVNRMGILRPDRSDEHNKYHWDLPHHFEMLPYGIIYRYGAPATIRDIDLGTHMHGIFFLGKQGMYKVPLLETQYFQQIRNQPNEYSPDSPYSQALRLEDDFSFYLRQKATWQITHIDHEEGKLT
;
A
#
# COMPACT_ATOMS: atom_id res chain seq x y z
N MET A 1 -13.33 -18.74 -27.41
CA MET A 1 -13.01 -19.34 -28.73
C MET A 1 -12.77 -18.25 -29.75
N LYS A 2 -11.51 -17.91 -30.06
CA LYS A 2 -11.14 -17.24 -31.31
C LYS A 2 -9.79 -17.81 -31.77
N LEU A 3 -9.77 -18.28 -33.02
CA LEU A 3 -8.74 -19.08 -33.67
C LEU A 3 -7.39 -18.36 -33.76
N THR A 4 -6.30 -19.11 -33.52
CA THR A 4 -4.93 -18.70 -33.85
C THR A 4 -4.44 -19.53 -35.03
N THR A 5 -4.27 -18.86 -36.18
CA THR A 5 -3.71 -19.43 -37.40
C THR A 5 -2.19 -19.54 -37.25
N VAL A 6 -1.65 -20.76 -37.39
CA VAL A 6 -0.21 -21.01 -37.48
C VAL A 6 0.21 -20.92 -38.95
N LEU A 7 1.13 -20.02 -39.27
CA LEU A 7 1.81 -20.00 -40.57
C LEU A 7 3.33 -20.06 -40.33
N PHE A 8 3.94 -21.12 -40.85
CA PHE A 8 5.36 -21.44 -40.74
C PHE A 8 6.09 -20.88 -41.97
N PHE A 9 7.10 -20.01 -41.79
CA PHE A 9 8.00 -19.60 -42.86
C PHE A 9 9.45 -19.44 -42.36
N LEU A 10 10.29 -20.37 -42.82
CA LEU A 10 11.71 -20.31 -43.21
C LEU A 10 12.63 -19.18 -42.66
N LEU A 11 13.61 -19.62 -41.86
CA LEU A 11 15.06 -19.31 -41.95
C LEU A 11 15.46 -17.84 -42.21
N PHE A 12 15.20 -16.96 -41.24
CA PHE A 12 16.11 -15.88 -40.86
C PHE A 12 15.85 -15.62 -39.37
N GLY A 13 16.91 -15.56 -38.55
CA GLY A 13 16.81 -15.37 -37.10
C GLY A 13 16.26 -13.99 -36.74
N PHE A 14 14.95 -13.81 -36.90
CA PHE A 14 14.22 -12.68 -36.37
C PHE A 14 14.01 -12.97 -34.89
N GLN A 15 14.79 -12.31 -34.03
CA GLN A 15 14.45 -12.25 -32.61
C GLN A 15 13.07 -11.61 -32.50
N PHE A 16 12.06 -12.43 -32.24
CA PHE A 16 10.76 -11.93 -31.80
C PHE A 16 10.99 -11.26 -30.45
N PHE A 17 11.12 -9.93 -30.45
CA PHE A 17 10.90 -9.14 -29.25
C PHE A 17 9.43 -9.31 -28.89
N VAL A 18 9.16 -10.19 -27.93
CA VAL A 18 7.87 -10.23 -27.25
C VAL A 18 7.80 -8.95 -26.43
N PHE A 19 7.15 -7.92 -26.99
CA PHE A 19 6.71 -6.78 -26.20
C PHE A 19 5.60 -7.28 -25.29
N CYS A 20 5.97 -7.65 -24.07
CA CYS A 20 5.00 -7.82 -23.00
C CYS A 20 4.45 -6.43 -22.67
N GLU A 21 3.18 -6.19 -22.95
CA GLU A 21 2.48 -4.98 -22.54
C GLU A 21 2.53 -4.92 -21.00
N LYS A 22 3.41 -4.06 -20.49
CA LYS A 22 3.68 -3.96 -19.06
C LYS A 22 2.44 -3.37 -18.41
N ASN A 23 1.81 -4.11 -17.50
CA ASN A 23 0.68 -3.58 -16.75
C ASN A 23 1.15 -2.39 -15.92
N GLU A 24 0.72 -1.18 -16.30
CA GLU A 24 1.17 0.10 -15.72
C GLU A 24 0.85 0.23 -14.22
N SER A 25 -0.06 -0.61 -13.71
CA SER A 25 -0.44 -0.64 -12.29
C SER A 25 0.48 -1.51 -11.44
N ILE A 26 1.27 -2.40 -12.05
CA ILE A 26 2.23 -3.25 -11.34
C ILE A 26 3.54 -2.49 -11.17
N ALA A 27 4.00 -2.39 -9.93
CA ALA A 27 5.31 -1.81 -9.64
C ALA A 27 6.42 -2.85 -9.82
N TYR A 28 7.57 -2.40 -10.32
CA TYR A 28 8.76 -3.24 -10.48
C TYR A 28 9.94 -2.63 -9.72
N PRO A 29 10.86 -3.44 -9.16
CA PRO A 29 12.00 -2.97 -8.39
C PRO A 29 12.97 -2.03 -9.14
N ASP A 30 12.99 -2.10 -10.47
CA ASP A 30 13.95 -1.45 -11.36
C ASP A 30 13.41 -0.19 -12.05
N GLN A 31 12.13 0.14 -11.86
CA GLN A 31 11.52 1.33 -12.46
C GLN A 31 10.58 2.03 -11.49
N PHE A 32 10.47 3.35 -11.60
CA PHE A 32 9.42 4.09 -10.93
C PHE A 32 8.09 3.95 -11.67
N PRO A 33 7.02 3.47 -11.01
CA PRO A 33 5.70 3.38 -11.61
C PRO A 33 5.05 4.76 -11.73
N SER A 34 4.12 4.90 -12.67
CA SER A 34 3.35 6.14 -12.84
C SER A 34 2.30 6.28 -11.74
N LEU A 35 2.27 7.44 -11.06
CA LEU A 35 1.31 7.72 -9.99
C LEU A 35 -0.16 7.65 -10.44
N LYS A 36 -0.44 7.74 -11.75
CA LYS A 36 -1.80 7.62 -12.30
C LYS A 36 -2.48 6.28 -11.96
N HIS A 37 -1.71 5.23 -11.76
CA HIS A 37 -2.20 3.89 -11.47
C HIS A 37 -2.05 3.51 -9.99
N ALA A 38 -1.60 4.46 -9.17
CA ALA A 38 -1.47 4.23 -7.75
C ALA A 38 -2.83 4.30 -7.07
N LYS A 39 -3.01 3.47 -6.05
CA LYS A 39 -4.14 3.51 -5.14
C LYS A 39 -3.72 4.20 -3.85
N PHE A 40 -4.47 5.22 -3.46
CA PHE A 40 -4.34 5.82 -2.14
C PHE A 40 -5.08 4.97 -1.11
N MET A 41 -4.46 4.72 0.04
CA MET A 41 -5.12 4.13 1.20
C MET A 41 -4.56 4.77 2.48
N GLY A 42 -5.45 5.17 3.38
CA GLY A 42 -5.14 5.56 4.75
C GLY A 42 -5.49 4.43 5.73
N GLY A 43 -4.86 4.43 6.89
CA GLY A 43 -5.23 3.55 7.98
C GLY A 43 -4.15 3.39 9.05
N GLU A 44 -4.47 2.57 10.06
CA GLU A 44 -3.63 2.37 11.23
C GLU A 44 -2.61 1.24 11.02
N ILE A 45 -1.36 1.46 11.40
CA ILE A 45 -0.35 0.41 11.40
C ILE A 45 -0.56 -0.55 12.58
N THR A 46 -0.82 -1.82 12.28
CA THR A 46 -1.09 -2.86 13.29
C THR A 46 0.05 -3.87 13.44
N MET A 47 0.94 -3.97 12.44
CA MET A 47 2.14 -4.80 12.47
C MET A 47 3.23 -4.21 11.58
N ILE A 48 4.49 -4.36 11.99
CA ILE A 48 5.67 -3.96 11.22
C ILE A 48 6.70 -5.09 11.22
N ASP A 49 7.24 -5.39 10.04
CA ASP A 49 8.50 -6.10 9.86
C ASP A 49 9.52 -5.13 9.24
N HIS A 50 10.42 -4.64 10.08
CA HIS A 50 11.41 -3.65 9.67
C HIS A 50 12.57 -4.21 8.84
N VAL A 51 12.80 -5.53 8.89
CA VAL A 51 13.86 -6.18 8.14
C VAL A 51 13.45 -6.29 6.67
N ASN A 52 12.24 -6.78 6.43
CA ASN A 52 11.70 -6.95 5.08
C ASN A 52 10.97 -5.69 4.56
N ARG A 53 10.88 -4.64 5.37
CA ARG A 53 10.11 -3.41 5.09
C ARG A 53 8.66 -3.72 4.72
N MET A 54 8.04 -4.59 5.51
CA MET A 54 6.65 -5.01 5.36
C MET A 54 5.82 -4.54 6.55
N GLY A 55 4.51 -4.51 6.38
CA GLY A 55 3.60 -4.19 7.47
C GLY A 55 2.17 -4.58 7.17
N ILE A 56 1.33 -4.37 8.17
CA ILE A 56 -0.12 -4.51 8.06
C ILE A 56 -0.75 -3.19 8.45
N LEU A 57 -1.55 -2.67 7.54
CA LEU A 57 -2.40 -1.52 7.75
C LEU A 57 -3.84 -2.02 7.97
N ARG A 58 -4.51 -1.49 8.98
CA ARG A 58 -5.96 -1.59 9.12
C ARG A 58 -6.55 -0.40 8.37
N PRO A 59 -7.16 -0.60 7.19
CA PRO A 59 -7.62 0.51 6.36
C PRO A 59 -8.68 1.35 7.07
N ASP A 60 -8.70 2.62 6.73
CA ASP A 60 -9.80 3.51 7.11
C ASP A 60 -11.13 2.97 6.59
N ARG A 61 -12.17 3.19 7.38
CA ARG A 61 -13.52 2.83 6.97
C ARG A 61 -14.00 3.79 5.90
N SER A 62 -14.43 3.24 4.77
CA SER A 62 -15.11 3.98 3.71
C SER A 62 -16.50 3.39 3.47
N ASP A 63 -17.41 4.23 2.97
CA ASP A 63 -18.75 3.81 2.55
C ASP A 63 -18.71 2.90 1.31
N GLU A 64 -17.59 2.83 0.59
CA GLU A 64 -17.40 1.94 -0.56
C GLU A 64 -17.20 0.47 -0.14
N HIS A 65 -16.72 0.24 1.09
CA HIS A 65 -16.48 -1.11 1.61
C HIS A 65 -17.72 -1.64 2.32
N ASN A 66 -18.03 -2.92 2.10
CA ASN A 66 -19.01 -3.64 2.90
C ASN A 66 -18.56 -3.67 4.36
N LYS A 67 -19.50 -3.54 5.31
CA LYS A 67 -19.24 -3.64 6.76
C LYS A 67 -18.45 -4.89 7.16
N TYR A 68 -18.61 -5.99 6.42
CA TYR A 68 -17.88 -7.24 6.67
C TYR A 68 -16.41 -7.17 6.24
N HIS A 69 -16.05 -6.17 5.44
CA HIS A 69 -14.69 -5.93 4.97
C HIS A 69 -14.00 -4.81 5.74
N TRP A 70 -14.72 -4.13 6.64
CA TRP A 70 -14.11 -3.19 7.56
C TRP A 70 -13.15 -3.91 8.47
N ASP A 71 -12.05 -3.23 8.78
CA ASP A 71 -11.00 -3.72 9.68
C ASP A 71 -10.24 -4.96 9.16
N LEU A 72 -10.49 -5.43 7.93
CA LEU A 72 -9.69 -6.50 7.32
C LEU A 72 -8.24 -6.03 7.12
N PRO A 73 -7.25 -6.88 7.43
CA PRO A 73 -5.86 -6.50 7.33
C PRO A 73 -5.46 -6.27 5.87
N HIS A 74 -4.77 -5.15 5.62
CA HIS A 74 -4.13 -4.84 4.36
C HIS A 74 -2.62 -4.97 4.51
N HIS A 75 -2.08 -6.01 3.90
CA HIS A 75 -0.65 -6.31 3.97
C HIS A 75 0.08 -5.54 2.88
N PHE A 76 1.23 -4.97 3.22
CA PHE A 76 2.06 -4.27 2.26
C PHE A 76 3.54 -4.58 2.43
N GLU A 77 4.28 -4.36 1.35
CA GLU A 77 5.73 -4.36 1.27
C GLU A 77 6.17 -3.05 0.62
N MET A 78 7.16 -2.39 1.20
CA MET A 78 7.73 -1.19 0.61
C MET A 78 8.54 -1.55 -0.63
N LEU A 79 8.30 -0.83 -1.73
CA LEU A 79 9.19 -0.88 -2.89
C LEU A 79 10.63 -0.52 -2.46
N PRO A 80 11.68 -1.06 -3.11
CA PRO A 80 13.08 -0.80 -2.73
C PRO A 80 13.43 0.70 -2.69
N TYR A 81 12.84 1.49 -3.59
CA TYR A 81 12.97 2.95 -3.67
C TYR A 81 11.83 3.71 -2.96
N GLY A 82 10.95 3.01 -2.25
CA GLY A 82 9.84 3.61 -1.54
C GLY A 82 10.31 4.38 -0.30
N ILE A 83 9.65 5.49 0.00
CA ILE A 83 10.06 6.45 1.04
C ILE A 83 8.99 6.53 2.13
N ILE A 84 9.43 6.66 3.38
CA ILE A 84 8.57 6.85 4.53
C ILE A 84 8.86 8.23 5.10
N TYR A 85 7.81 8.97 5.49
CA TYR A 85 7.91 10.21 6.24
C TYR A 85 7.20 10.10 7.58
N ARG A 86 7.85 10.60 8.62
CA ARG A 86 7.29 10.73 9.96
C ARG A 86 7.72 12.07 10.54
N TYR A 87 6.80 12.78 11.18
CA TYR A 87 7.03 14.10 11.76
C TYR A 87 7.67 15.10 10.78
N GLY A 88 7.31 15.04 9.50
CA GLY A 88 7.80 15.93 8.44
C GLY A 88 9.20 15.62 7.92
N ALA A 89 9.84 14.53 8.35
CA ALA A 89 11.17 14.13 7.94
C ALA A 89 11.21 12.70 7.35
N PRO A 90 12.17 12.37 6.47
CA PRO A 90 12.38 11.01 6.02
C PRO A 90 12.66 10.08 7.20
N ALA A 91 12.02 8.92 7.20
CA ALA A 91 12.10 7.93 8.26
C ALA A 91 12.25 6.51 7.70
N THR A 92 12.54 5.55 8.58
CA THR A 92 12.49 4.12 8.28
C THR A 92 11.23 3.50 8.88
N ILE A 93 10.86 2.31 8.41
CA ILE A 93 9.65 1.63 8.90
C ILE A 93 9.74 1.25 10.39
N ARG A 94 10.97 1.06 10.92
CA ARG A 94 11.22 0.80 12.36
C ARG A 94 10.82 2.00 13.22
N ASP A 95 10.89 3.20 12.66
CA ASP A 95 10.61 4.44 13.39
C ASP A 95 9.10 4.69 13.51
N ILE A 96 8.27 3.84 12.89
CA ILE A 96 6.82 3.92 12.97
C ILE A 96 6.34 3.14 14.21
N ASP A 97 5.63 3.82 15.10
CA ASP A 97 4.95 3.18 16.22
C ASP A 97 3.69 2.43 15.73
N LEU A 98 3.40 1.28 16.33
CA LEU A 98 2.10 0.62 16.17
C LEU A 98 0.99 1.57 16.63
N GLY A 99 -0.15 1.54 15.95
CA GLY A 99 -1.24 2.48 16.17
C GLY A 99 -1.09 3.81 15.42
N THR A 100 0.04 4.06 14.74
CA THR A 100 0.19 5.28 13.94
C THR A 100 -0.70 5.21 12.70
N HIS A 101 -1.47 6.26 12.48
CA HIS A 101 -2.20 6.45 11.23
C HIS A 101 -1.25 6.88 10.11
N MET A 102 -1.26 6.13 8.99
CA MET A 102 -0.37 6.35 7.85
C MET A 102 -1.17 6.48 6.56
N HIS A 103 -0.80 7.45 5.75
CA HIS A 103 -1.28 7.69 4.39
C HIS A 103 -0.33 7.05 3.40
N GLY A 104 -0.83 6.14 2.57
CA GLY A 104 -0.01 5.38 1.65
C GLY A 104 -0.40 5.50 0.18
N ILE A 105 0.61 5.35 -0.67
CA ILE A 105 0.47 5.25 -2.12
C ILE A 105 0.92 3.86 -2.54
N PHE A 106 -0.01 3.07 -3.04
CA PHE A 106 0.15 1.64 -3.28
C PHE A 106 -0.03 1.27 -4.75
N PHE A 107 0.67 0.23 -5.17
CA PHE A 107 0.62 -0.36 -6.50
C PHE A 107 0.27 -1.83 -6.41
N LEU A 108 -0.18 -2.40 -7.53
CA LEU A 108 -0.42 -3.83 -7.61
C LEU A 108 0.88 -4.59 -7.37
N GLY A 109 0.80 -5.57 -6.47
CA GLY A 109 1.83 -6.59 -6.33
C GLY A 109 1.83 -7.54 -7.52
N LYS A 110 2.96 -8.19 -7.78
CA LYS A 110 3.00 -9.33 -8.69
C LYS A 110 2.06 -10.43 -8.18
N GLN A 111 1.50 -11.22 -9.08
CA GLN A 111 0.53 -12.26 -8.74
C GLN A 111 1.06 -13.19 -7.62
N GLY A 112 0.34 -13.26 -6.50
CA GLY A 112 0.76 -14.01 -5.30
C GLY A 112 1.41 -13.17 -4.19
N MET A 113 1.90 -11.95 -4.48
CA MET A 113 2.53 -11.06 -3.49
C MET A 113 1.54 -10.27 -2.62
N TYR A 114 0.24 -10.49 -2.76
CA TYR A 114 -0.78 -9.99 -1.83
C TYR A 114 -0.95 -10.91 -0.61
N LYS A 115 -0.41 -12.14 -0.67
CA LYS A 115 -0.36 -13.06 0.47
C LYS A 115 0.97 -12.87 1.18
N VAL A 116 1.12 -11.80 1.96
CA VAL A 116 2.29 -11.68 2.84
C VAL A 116 2.14 -12.76 3.94
N PRO A 117 3.03 -13.76 4.01
CA PRO A 117 2.91 -14.81 5.01
C PRO A 117 3.09 -14.20 6.39
N LEU A 118 2.11 -14.41 7.27
CA LEU A 118 2.17 -13.98 8.66
C LEU A 118 3.21 -14.83 9.41
N LEU A 119 3.89 -14.21 10.39
CA LEU A 119 4.74 -14.94 11.33
C LEU A 119 3.90 -15.93 12.15
N GLU A 120 4.34 -17.18 12.23
CA GLU A 120 3.69 -18.23 13.05
C GLU A 120 3.87 -17.93 14.55
N THR A 121 2.98 -17.11 15.08
CA THR A 121 2.92 -16.74 16.51
C THR A 121 1.74 -17.43 17.20
N GLN A 122 1.66 -17.41 18.54
CA GLN A 122 0.48 -17.96 19.24
C GLN A 122 -0.84 -17.27 18.82
N TYR A 123 -0.76 -16.01 18.42
CA TYR A 123 -1.85 -15.24 17.79
C TYR A 123 -2.35 -15.88 16.48
N PHE A 124 -1.45 -16.48 15.69
CA PHE A 124 -1.80 -17.16 14.42
C PHE A 124 -2.72 -18.38 14.63
N GLN A 125 -2.56 -19.12 15.72
CA GLN A 125 -3.42 -20.29 16.00
C GLN A 125 -4.88 -19.90 16.27
N GLN A 126 -5.13 -18.70 16.80
CA GLN A 126 -6.48 -18.17 17.06
C GLN A 126 -7.16 -17.69 15.76
N ILE A 127 -6.39 -17.15 14.83
CA ILE A 127 -6.86 -16.60 13.54
C ILE A 127 -7.16 -17.69 12.51
N ARG A 128 -6.55 -18.88 12.65
CA ARG A 128 -6.76 -20.02 11.73
C ARG A 128 -8.23 -20.43 11.56
N ASN A 129 -9.07 -20.11 12.54
CA ASN A 129 -10.51 -20.40 12.55
C ASN A 129 -11.38 -19.21 12.13
N GLN A 130 -10.78 -18.06 11.83
CA GLN A 130 -11.46 -16.91 11.25
C GLN A 130 -11.18 -16.91 9.73
N PRO A 131 -12.17 -16.67 8.87
CA PRO A 131 -11.89 -16.34 7.48
C PRO A 131 -11.24 -14.96 7.47
N ASN A 132 -9.93 -14.87 7.73
CA ASN A 132 -9.16 -13.67 7.40
C ASN A 132 -9.02 -13.64 5.88
N GLU A 133 -10.14 -13.31 5.22
CA GLU A 133 -10.11 -12.86 3.84
C GLU A 133 -9.44 -11.50 3.87
N TYR A 134 -8.29 -11.39 3.23
CA TYR A 134 -7.56 -10.15 3.06
C TYR A 134 -8.49 -8.99 2.66
N SER A 135 -8.15 -7.76 3.01
CA SER A 135 -8.88 -6.59 2.50
C SER A 135 -9.07 -6.72 0.97
N PRO A 136 -10.23 -6.31 0.40
CA PRO A 136 -10.44 -6.30 -1.05
C PRO A 136 -9.32 -5.58 -1.82
N ASP A 137 -8.63 -4.66 -1.16
CA ASP A 137 -7.55 -3.85 -1.71
C ASP A 137 -6.17 -4.50 -1.58
N SER A 138 -6.08 -5.68 -0.98
CA SER A 138 -4.81 -6.41 -0.80
C SER A 138 -4.03 -6.72 -2.08
N PRO A 139 -4.63 -6.80 -3.29
CA PRO A 139 -3.84 -6.80 -4.52
C PRO A 139 -2.87 -5.61 -4.64
N TYR A 140 -3.21 -4.46 -4.04
CA TYR A 140 -2.35 -3.26 -3.98
C TYR A 140 -1.35 -3.34 -2.83
N SER A 141 -0.48 -4.37 -2.82
CA SER A 141 0.43 -4.63 -1.71
C SER A 141 1.79 -3.90 -1.79
N GLN A 142 2.09 -3.16 -2.87
CA GLN A 142 3.41 -2.54 -3.06
C GLN A 142 3.37 -1.06 -2.72
N ALA A 143 3.94 -0.68 -1.58
CA ALA A 143 3.95 0.70 -1.10
C ALA A 143 5.11 1.51 -1.70
N LEU A 144 4.79 2.59 -2.41
CA LEU A 144 5.77 3.57 -2.85
C LEU A 144 6.06 4.60 -1.76
N ARG A 145 5.04 5.00 -1.01
CA ARG A 145 5.15 6.05 -0.01
C ARG A 145 4.24 5.76 1.17
N LEU A 146 4.73 6.04 2.37
CA LEU A 146 3.92 6.13 3.60
C LEU A 146 4.24 7.45 4.31
N GLU A 147 3.22 8.15 4.78
CA GLU A 147 3.35 9.44 5.47
C GLU A 147 2.43 9.44 6.69
N ASP A 148 2.91 9.85 7.86
CA ASP A 148 2.00 10.15 8.98
C ASP A 148 1.10 11.35 8.64
N ASP A 149 0.05 11.58 9.44
CA ASP A 149 -0.90 12.68 9.22
C ASP A 149 -0.18 14.03 9.05
N PHE A 150 0.76 14.34 9.95
CA PHE A 150 1.51 15.59 9.91
C PHE A 150 2.27 15.75 8.59
N SER A 151 3.03 14.73 8.16
CA SER A 151 3.81 14.78 6.92
C SER A 151 2.91 14.87 5.68
N PHE A 152 1.81 14.11 5.67
CA PHE A 152 0.86 14.08 4.56
C PHE A 152 0.19 15.44 4.34
N TYR A 153 -0.35 16.05 5.40
CA TYR A 153 -1.00 17.36 5.30
C TYR A 153 0.01 18.49 5.07
N LEU A 154 1.22 18.39 5.63
CA LEU A 154 2.31 19.34 5.35
C LEU A 154 2.68 19.33 3.86
N ARG A 155 2.85 18.15 3.25
CA ARG A 155 3.16 18.02 1.82
C ARG A 155 2.06 18.60 0.93
N GLN A 156 0.81 18.42 1.34
CA GLN A 156 -0.34 18.97 0.61
C GLN A 156 -0.56 20.47 0.83
N LYS A 157 0.21 21.10 1.72
CA LYS A 157 -0.02 22.49 2.17
C LYS A 157 -1.43 22.66 2.76
N ALA A 158 -1.97 21.60 3.34
CA ALA A 158 -3.28 21.54 3.99
C ALA A 158 -3.13 21.62 5.51
N THR A 159 -2.33 22.58 5.98
CA THR A 159 -2.08 22.80 7.41
C THR A 159 -3.11 23.78 7.96
N TRP A 160 -3.66 23.48 9.13
CA TRP A 160 -4.47 24.42 9.89
C TRP A 160 -3.57 25.20 10.85
N GLN A 161 -3.86 26.49 11.02
CA GLN A 161 -3.20 27.35 11.99
C GLN A 161 -4.26 27.85 12.96
N ILE A 162 -4.04 27.66 14.26
CA ILE A 162 -4.85 28.31 15.28
C ILE A 162 -4.49 29.80 15.24
N THR A 163 -5.45 30.63 14.87
CA THR A 163 -5.28 32.08 14.82
C THR A 163 -5.61 32.72 16.16
N HIS A 164 -6.57 32.15 16.87
CA HIS A 164 -7.05 32.65 18.15
C HIS A 164 -7.56 31.52 19.04
N ILE A 165 -7.34 31.67 20.35
CA ILE A 165 -7.86 30.79 21.39
C ILE A 165 -8.77 31.62 22.27
N ASP A 166 -10.06 31.32 22.25
CA ASP A 166 -11.04 31.90 23.16
C ASP A 166 -11.13 31.02 24.41
N HIS A 167 -10.59 31.52 25.53
CA HIS A 167 -10.60 30.81 26.80
C HIS A 167 -11.95 30.85 27.52
N GLU A 168 -12.82 31.82 27.23
CA GLU A 168 -14.14 31.93 27.86
C GLU A 168 -15.14 30.97 27.19
N GLU A 169 -15.11 30.88 25.85
CA GLU A 169 -15.98 29.97 25.10
C GLU A 169 -15.39 28.57 24.89
N GLY A 170 -14.10 28.39 25.17
CA GLY A 170 -13.39 27.13 24.93
C GLY A 170 -13.26 26.79 23.45
N LYS A 171 -13.10 27.81 22.60
CA LYS A 171 -13.06 27.66 21.13
C LYS A 171 -11.68 27.95 20.57
N LEU A 172 -11.35 27.23 19.51
CA LEU A 172 -10.18 27.46 18.67
C LEU A 172 -10.70 27.90 17.30
N THR A 173 -10.20 29.05 16.82
CA THR A 173 -10.50 29.58 15.48
C THR A 173 -9.24 29.78 14.68
#